data_AF-A0A969UJ57-F1
#
_entry.id   AF-A0A969UJ57-F1
#
_cell.length_a   1.000
_cell.length_b   1.000
_cell.length_c   1.000
_cell.angle_alpha   90.00
_cell.angle_beta   90.00
_cell.angle_gamma   90.00
#
_symmetry.space_group_name_H-M   'P 1'
#
loop_
_entity.id
_entity.type
_entity.pdbx_description
1 polymer ?
#
loop_
_entity_poly.entity_id
_entity_poly.type
_entity_poly.pdbx_seq_one_letter_code
_entity_poly.pdbx_strand_id
1 'polypeptide(L)'
;MSQYKRTLSELKGKATLYWPQELLQQAGEVSVLPLLLKTQDKFISVLTLADDAPDAWRKLVDVSAEMKGNIFLKHLMVLSDLAGEALNKYPPLSNFFTDGVMEYTWREQLYSYKFKQISKKVALTNSSLLVDGKILSKDEN
;
A
#
# COMPACT_ATOMS: atom_id res chain seq x y z
N MET A 1 23.66 -3.80 45.51
CA MET A 1 23.00 -3.36 44.27
C MET A 1 23.87 -3.81 43.10
N SER A 2 23.44 -4.81 42.35
CA SER A 2 24.23 -5.42 41.28
C SER A 2 24.40 -4.43 40.12
N GLN A 3 25.65 -4.16 39.75
CA GLN A 3 26.03 -3.16 38.76
C GLN A 3 25.64 -3.66 37.35
N TYR A 4 24.70 -2.98 36.69
CA TYR A 4 24.26 -3.30 35.32
C TYR A 4 25.45 -3.22 34.37
N LYS A 5 25.89 -4.36 33.85
CA LYS A 5 26.95 -4.44 32.85
C LYS A 5 26.24 -4.54 31.51
N ARG A 6 26.34 -3.50 30.67
CA ARG A 6 25.77 -3.38 29.30
C ARG A 6 26.28 -4.47 28.32
N THR A 7 26.27 -5.73 28.74
CA THR A 7 26.54 -6.91 27.94
C THR A 7 25.33 -7.19 27.05
N LEU A 8 25.56 -7.86 25.93
CA LEU A 8 24.52 -8.17 24.96
C LEU A 8 23.32 -8.89 25.61
N SER A 9 23.58 -9.84 26.51
CA SER A 9 22.53 -10.59 27.23
C SER A 9 21.73 -9.71 28.20
N GLU A 10 22.38 -8.82 28.97
CA GLU A 10 21.68 -7.90 29.88
C GLU A 10 20.89 -6.83 29.12
N LEU A 11 21.40 -6.36 27.99
CA LEU A 11 20.70 -5.44 27.10
C LEU A 11 19.47 -6.11 26.49
N LYS A 12 19.59 -7.35 26.00
CA LYS A 12 18.47 -8.07 25.37
C LYS A 12 17.32 -8.34 26.35
N GLY A 13 17.62 -8.60 27.63
CA GLY A 13 16.60 -8.79 28.67
C GLY A 13 15.83 -7.53 29.06
N LYS A 14 16.36 -6.34 28.77
CA LYS A 14 15.69 -5.05 28.99
C LYS A 14 15.27 -4.35 27.70
N ALA A 15 15.68 -4.88 26.54
CA ALA A 15 15.36 -4.31 25.25
C ALA A 15 13.91 -4.62 24.91
N THR A 16 13.17 -3.57 24.61
CA THR A 16 11.87 -3.66 23.97
C THR A 16 12.09 -4.08 22.51
N LEU A 17 12.09 -5.39 22.26
CA LEU A 17 12.34 -5.98 20.94
C LEU A 17 11.23 -5.68 19.92
N TYR A 18 10.05 -5.27 20.42
CA TYR A 18 8.87 -4.96 19.64
C TYR A 18 8.29 -3.65 20.15
N TRP A 19 7.82 -2.80 19.24
CA TRP A 19 7.20 -1.54 19.64
C TRP A 19 5.90 -1.84 20.40
N PRO A 20 5.72 -1.31 21.63
CA PRO A 20 4.50 -1.51 22.39
C PRO A 20 3.32 -0.80 21.71
N GLN A 21 2.11 -1.28 21.98
CA GLN A 21 0.91 -0.89 21.25
C GLN A 21 0.63 0.62 21.34
N GLU A 22 0.99 1.24 22.47
CA GLU A 22 0.84 2.68 22.68
C GLU A 22 1.76 3.49 21.77
N LEU A 23 3.02 3.03 21.58
CA LEU A 23 3.96 3.65 20.64
C LEU A 23 3.54 3.42 19.18
N LEU A 24 2.96 2.27 18.86
CA LEU A 24 2.40 2.00 17.53
C LEU A 24 1.19 2.89 17.24
N GLN A 25 0.34 3.16 18.23
CA GLN A 25 -0.77 4.11 18.10
C GLN A 25 -0.28 5.54 17.87
N GLN A 26 0.64 6.03 18.70
CA GLN A 26 1.24 7.36 18.53
C GLN A 26 2.00 7.49 17.21
N ALA A 27 2.72 6.44 16.80
CA ALA A 27 3.39 6.41 15.50
C ALA A 27 2.37 6.30 14.36
N GLY A 28 1.23 5.62 14.52
CA GLY A 28 0.16 5.51 13.54
C GLY A 28 -0.57 6.83 13.24
N GLU A 29 -0.55 7.76 14.21
CA GLU A 29 -1.02 9.14 14.03
C GLU A 29 -0.06 9.98 13.16
N VAL A 30 1.23 9.62 13.16
CA VAL A 30 2.30 10.36 12.48
C VAL A 30 2.76 9.67 11.18
N SER A 31 2.64 8.35 11.09
CA SER A 31 3.25 7.51 10.07
C SER A 31 2.33 6.36 9.68
N VAL A 32 2.30 6.06 8.37
CA VAL A 32 1.56 4.95 7.78
C VAL A 32 2.27 3.59 7.95
N LEU A 33 3.55 3.60 8.33
CA LEU A 33 4.38 2.38 8.39
C LEU A 33 3.82 1.29 9.32
N PRO A 34 3.34 1.58 10.54
CA PRO A 34 2.74 0.55 11.40
C PRO A 34 1.57 -0.18 10.75
N LEU A 35 0.70 0.55 10.05
CA LEU A 35 -0.44 -0.03 9.32
C LEU A 35 0.02 -0.91 8.15
N LEU A 36 1.03 -0.46 7.40
CA LEU A 36 1.58 -1.25 6.29
C LEU A 36 2.23 -2.54 6.80
N LEU A 37 3.00 -2.48 7.89
CA LEU A 37 3.57 -3.67 8.52
C LEU A 37 2.47 -4.65 8.96
N LYS A 38 1.40 -4.15 9.60
CA LYS A 38 0.26 -4.98 10.03
C LYS A 38 -0.45 -5.66 8.85
N THR A 39 -0.54 -4.99 7.70
CA THR A 39 -1.29 -5.47 6.52
C THR A 39 -0.39 -6.14 5.47
N GLN A 40 0.92 -6.25 5.74
CA GLN A 40 1.91 -6.76 4.78
C GLN A 40 1.64 -8.21 4.37
N ASP A 41 1.41 -9.10 5.34
CA ASP A 41 1.17 -10.52 5.05
C ASP A 41 -0.08 -10.71 4.18
N LYS A 42 -1.10 -9.90 4.43
CA LYS A 42 -2.33 -9.89 3.62
C LYS A 42 -2.08 -9.37 2.22
N PHE A 43 -1.28 -8.32 2.07
CA PHE A 43 -0.89 -7.76 0.78
C PHE A 43 -0.15 -8.81 -0.06
N ILE A 44 0.83 -9.50 0.55
CA ILE A 44 1.58 -10.58 -0.11
C ILE A 44 0.62 -11.71 -0.52
N SER A 45 -0.30 -12.10 0.36
CA SER A 45 -1.30 -13.15 0.06
C SER A 45 -2.18 -12.81 -1.14
N VAL A 46 -2.57 -11.54 -1.31
CA VAL A 46 -3.32 -11.09 -2.50
C VAL A 46 -2.49 -11.28 -3.76
N LEU A 47 -1.20 -10.94 -3.73
CA LEU A 47 -0.32 -11.08 -4.91
C LEU A 47 -0.02 -12.55 -5.25
N THR A 48 0.13 -13.41 -4.24
CA THR A 48 0.45 -14.83 -4.47
C THR A 48 -0.73 -15.65 -4.95
N LEU A 49 -1.95 -15.30 -4.52
CA LEU A 49 -3.19 -16.01 -4.90
C LEU A 49 -3.82 -15.47 -6.21
N ALA A 50 -3.39 -14.30 -6.68
CA ALA A 50 -3.92 -13.66 -7.89
C ALA A 50 -3.18 -14.10 -9.17
N ASP A 51 -3.01 -15.40 -9.38
CA ASP A 51 -2.21 -15.94 -10.48
C ASP A 51 -3.04 -16.51 -11.65
N ASP A 52 -4.37 -16.48 -11.56
CA ASP A 52 -5.30 -16.95 -12.59
C ASP A 52 -5.42 -15.99 -13.78
N ALA A 53 -5.41 -14.68 -13.52
CA ALA A 53 -5.55 -13.62 -14.54
C ALA A 53 -4.84 -12.33 -14.08
N PRO A 54 -4.41 -11.45 -15.00
CA PRO A 54 -3.68 -10.22 -14.66
C PRO A 54 -4.47 -9.23 -13.78
N ASP A 55 -5.79 -9.36 -13.71
CA ASP A 55 -6.69 -8.56 -12.89
C ASP A 55 -7.37 -9.35 -11.75
N ALA A 56 -6.99 -10.61 -11.53
CA ALA A 56 -7.54 -11.48 -10.48
C ALA A 56 -7.41 -10.86 -9.08
N TRP A 57 -6.35 -10.09 -8.84
CA TRP A 57 -6.09 -9.38 -7.58
C TRP A 57 -7.25 -8.47 -7.17
N ARG A 58 -8.01 -7.92 -8.13
CA ARG A 58 -9.13 -7.01 -7.85
C ARG A 58 -10.20 -7.70 -7.02
N LYS A 59 -10.57 -8.93 -7.40
CA LYS A 59 -11.58 -9.73 -6.68
C LYS A 59 -11.11 -10.01 -5.26
N LEU A 60 -9.83 -10.34 -5.08
CA LEU A 60 -9.25 -10.61 -3.75
C LEU A 60 -9.21 -9.37 -2.86
N VAL A 61 -8.92 -8.19 -3.43
CA VAL A 61 -9.01 -6.91 -2.72
C VAL A 61 -10.46 -6.61 -2.33
N ASP A 62 -11.42 -6.77 -3.25
CA ASP A 62 -12.83 -6.45 -3.03
C ASP A 62 -13.48 -7.31 -1.93
N VAL A 63 -13.07 -8.57 -1.77
CA VAL A 63 -13.59 -9.47 -0.72
C VAL A 63 -12.81 -9.42 0.59
N SER A 64 -11.69 -8.70 0.65
CA SER A 64 -10.82 -8.66 1.83
C SER A 64 -11.27 -7.58 2.80
N ALA A 65 -11.63 -7.97 4.03
CA ALA A 65 -11.95 -7.02 5.10
C ALA A 65 -10.71 -6.20 5.54
N GLU A 66 -9.52 -6.80 5.51
CA GLU A 66 -8.28 -6.20 6.00
C GLU A 66 -7.49 -5.45 4.91
N MET A 67 -7.81 -5.68 3.63
CA MET A 67 -7.08 -5.11 2.49
C MET A 67 -8.02 -4.26 1.63
N LYS A 68 -8.41 -3.10 2.15
CA LYS A 68 -9.15 -2.10 1.38
C LYS A 68 -8.30 -1.60 0.19
N GLY A 69 -8.95 -1.19 -0.90
CA GLY A 69 -8.26 -0.80 -2.13
C GLY A 69 -7.23 0.33 -1.97
N ASN A 70 -7.46 1.28 -1.06
CA ASN A 70 -6.51 2.35 -0.75
C ASN A 70 -5.30 1.87 0.06
N ILE A 71 -5.46 0.90 0.96
CA ILE A 71 -4.35 0.25 1.68
C ILE A 71 -3.50 -0.54 0.68
N PHE A 72 -4.14 -1.31 -0.19
CA PHE A 72 -3.47 -2.07 -1.25
C PHE A 72 -2.68 -1.14 -2.19
N LEU A 73 -3.30 -0.03 -2.61
CA LEU A 73 -2.64 0.99 -3.41
C LEU A 73 -1.43 1.58 -2.69
N LYS A 74 -1.55 1.87 -1.37
CA LYS A 74 -0.43 2.41 -0.61
C LYS A 74 0.77 1.47 -0.57
N HIS A 75 0.55 0.16 -0.43
CA HIS A 75 1.62 -0.84 -0.55
C HIS A 75 2.31 -0.78 -1.91
N LEU A 76 1.54 -0.75 -3.00
CA LEU A 76 2.10 -0.63 -4.35
C LEU A 76 2.94 0.64 -4.52
N MET A 77 2.46 1.78 -4.03
CA MET A 77 3.17 3.07 -4.12
C MET A 77 4.52 3.03 -3.40
N VAL A 78 4.60 2.35 -2.26
CA VAL A 78 5.86 2.17 -1.50
C VAL A 78 6.83 1.29 -2.29
N LEU A 79 6.36 0.20 -2.90
CA LEU A 79 7.21 -0.70 -3.68
C LEU A 79 7.70 -0.09 -4.98
N SER A 80 6.85 0.72 -5.65
CA SER A 80 7.18 1.32 -6.94
C SER A 80 7.86 2.68 -6.83
N ASP A 81 8.08 3.19 -5.62
CA ASP A 81 8.51 4.58 -5.36
C ASP A 81 7.69 5.62 -6.15
N LEU A 82 6.38 5.36 -6.27
CA LEU A 82 5.48 6.16 -7.11
C LEU A 82 4.36 6.74 -6.25
N ALA A 83 4.59 7.93 -5.71
CA ALA A 83 3.62 8.65 -4.89
C ALA A 83 2.71 9.57 -5.72
N GLY A 84 1.68 10.16 -5.09
CA GLY A 84 0.78 11.09 -5.76
C GLY A 84 1.51 12.28 -6.42
N GLU A 85 2.57 12.80 -5.80
CA GLU A 85 3.39 13.85 -6.40
C GLU A 85 4.08 13.41 -7.69
N ALA A 86 4.61 12.18 -7.74
CA ALA A 86 5.20 11.64 -8.96
C ALA A 86 4.13 11.40 -10.03
N LEU A 87 2.99 10.82 -9.63
CA LEU A 87 1.84 10.58 -10.51
C LEU A 87 1.31 11.85 -11.16
N ASN A 88 1.28 12.97 -10.44
CA ASN A 88 0.84 14.26 -10.96
C ASN A 88 1.76 14.87 -12.01
N LYS A 89 3.01 14.44 -12.10
CA LYS A 89 3.96 14.93 -13.11
C LYS A 89 3.75 14.25 -14.46
N TYR A 90 3.06 13.11 -14.50
CA TYR A 90 2.84 12.41 -15.75
C TYR A 90 1.77 13.12 -16.59
N PRO A 91 1.95 13.15 -17.93
CA PRO A 91 0.91 13.64 -18.81
C PRO A 91 -0.38 12.81 -18.66
N PRO A 92 -1.55 13.37 -18.98
CA PRO A 92 -2.79 12.60 -19.04
C PRO A 92 -2.63 11.34 -19.88
N LEU A 93 -3.16 10.22 -19.39
CA LEU A 93 -3.09 8.93 -20.10
C LEU A 93 -3.69 9.00 -21.51
N SER A 94 -4.63 9.91 -21.75
CA SER A 94 -5.22 10.17 -23.07
C SER A 94 -4.20 10.61 -24.13
N ASN A 95 -3.03 11.12 -23.72
CA ASN A 95 -1.97 11.50 -24.65
C ASN A 95 -1.23 10.29 -25.22
N PHE A 96 -1.29 9.15 -24.52
CA PHE A 96 -0.61 7.90 -24.91
C PHE A 96 -1.60 6.83 -25.35
N PHE A 97 -2.81 6.82 -24.78
CA PHE A 97 -3.87 5.86 -25.04
C PHE A 97 -5.12 6.60 -25.50
N THR A 98 -5.20 6.86 -26.81
CA THR A 98 -6.23 7.72 -27.41
C THR A 98 -7.63 7.10 -27.39
N ASP A 99 -7.72 5.78 -27.46
CA ASP A 99 -8.94 4.98 -27.31
C ASP A 99 -9.30 4.69 -25.84
N GLY A 100 -8.42 5.07 -24.91
CA GLY A 100 -8.58 4.79 -23.49
C GLY A 100 -8.42 3.32 -23.15
N VAL A 101 -7.68 2.56 -23.96
CA VAL A 101 -7.42 1.13 -23.76
C VAL A 101 -5.92 0.89 -23.69
N MET A 102 -5.50 0.03 -22.74
CA MET A 102 -4.14 -0.47 -22.64
C MET A 102 -4.12 -1.94 -23.04
N GLU A 103 -3.43 -2.26 -24.12
CA GLU A 103 -3.16 -3.63 -24.53
C GLU A 103 -1.81 -4.10 -23.97
N TYR A 104 -1.77 -5.32 -23.46
CA TYR A 104 -0.56 -5.89 -22.87
C TYR A 104 -0.56 -7.41 -22.95
N THR A 105 0.63 -7.99 -22.96
CA THR A 105 0.81 -9.45 -22.98
C THR A 105 1.06 -9.95 -21.57
N TRP A 106 0.32 -10.97 -21.16
CA TRP A 106 0.54 -11.69 -19.91
C TRP A 106 0.48 -13.19 -20.19
N ARG A 107 1.52 -13.93 -19.80
CA ARG A 107 1.68 -15.37 -20.13
C ARG A 107 1.39 -15.68 -21.61
N GLU A 108 1.96 -14.87 -22.50
CA GLU A 108 1.82 -14.98 -23.97
C GLU A 108 0.40 -14.76 -24.51
N GLN A 109 -0.56 -14.40 -23.67
CA GLN A 109 -1.93 -14.05 -24.08
C GLN A 109 -2.10 -12.53 -24.10
N LEU A 110 -2.83 -12.03 -25.10
CA LEU A 110 -3.13 -10.61 -25.23
C LEU A 110 -4.32 -10.26 -24.34
N TYR A 111 -4.14 -9.26 -23.48
CA TYR A 111 -5.18 -8.69 -22.64
C TYR A 111 -5.37 -7.22 -22.97
N SER A 112 -6.57 -6.73 -22.65
CA SER A 112 -6.96 -5.35 -22.86
C SER A 112 -7.58 -4.79 -21.59
N TYR A 113 -7.13 -3.62 -21.15
CA TYR A 113 -7.67 -2.91 -20.01
C TYR A 113 -8.22 -1.54 -20.43
N LYS A 114 -9.53 -1.35 -20.26
CA LYS A 114 -10.18 -0.06 -20.49
C LYS A 114 -10.03 0.85 -19.27
N PHE A 115 -9.42 2.02 -19.46
CA PHE A 115 -9.27 3.00 -18.40
C PHE A 115 -10.63 3.54 -17.95
N LYS A 116 -10.82 3.62 -16.62
CA LYS A 116 -12.06 4.13 -16.03
C LYS A 116 -12.09 5.66 -16.06
N GLN A 117 -11.40 6.38 -15.15
CA GLN A 117 -11.41 7.87 -15.13
C GLN A 117 -10.20 8.53 -14.40
N ILE A 118 -9.01 7.93 -14.43
CA ILE A 118 -7.83 8.55 -13.79
C ILE A 118 -7.44 9.86 -14.53
N SER A 119 -7.09 10.91 -13.77
CA SER A 119 -6.60 12.22 -14.25
C SER A 119 -7.60 13.18 -14.92
N LYS A 120 -8.92 12.94 -14.87
CA LYS A 120 -9.91 13.78 -15.58
C LYS A 120 -10.49 14.96 -14.77
N LYS A 121 -10.60 14.83 -13.44
CA LYS A 121 -11.32 15.80 -12.59
C LYS A 121 -10.51 16.40 -11.45
N VAL A 122 -9.51 15.67 -10.93
CA VAL A 122 -8.74 16.05 -9.75
C VAL A 122 -7.29 15.58 -9.93
N ALA A 123 -6.35 16.37 -9.42
CA ALA A 123 -4.95 15.95 -9.32
C ALA A 123 -4.84 14.65 -8.49
N LEU A 124 -3.96 13.75 -8.90
CA LEU A 124 -3.64 12.48 -8.24
C LEU A 124 -2.75 12.71 -7.00
N THR A 125 -3.25 13.42 -5.99
CA THR A 125 -2.55 13.61 -4.72
C THR A 125 -2.78 12.41 -3.79
N ASN A 126 -1.96 12.27 -2.75
CA ASN A 126 -2.19 11.21 -1.75
C ASN A 126 -3.59 11.33 -1.10
N SER A 127 -4.10 12.55 -0.95
CA SER A 127 -5.44 12.79 -0.41
C SER A 127 -6.55 12.37 -1.37
N SER A 128 -6.43 12.66 -2.67
CA SER A 128 -7.44 12.26 -3.66
C SER A 128 -7.45 10.76 -3.94
N LEU A 129 -6.31 10.09 -3.72
CA LEU A 129 -6.19 8.64 -3.77
C LEU A 129 -6.55 7.95 -2.45
N LEU A 130 -6.87 8.71 -1.39
CA LEU A 130 -7.21 8.21 -0.05
C LEU A 130 -6.10 7.38 0.60
N VAL A 131 -4.84 7.72 0.33
CA VAL A 131 -3.63 6.98 0.77
C VAL A 131 -2.76 7.76 1.75
N ASP A 132 -3.31 8.82 2.34
CA ASP A 132 -2.71 9.57 3.44
C ASP A 132 -2.82 8.80 4.76
N GLY A 133 -1.78 8.89 5.60
CA GLY A 133 -1.75 8.20 6.90
C GLY A 133 -2.99 8.50 7.76
N LYS A 134 -3.43 9.77 7.83
CA LYS A 134 -4.63 10.16 8.59
C LYS A 134 -5.93 9.52 8.08
N ILE A 135 -6.02 9.22 6.78
CA ILE A 135 -7.21 8.61 6.17
C ILE A 135 -7.14 7.09 6.37
N LEU A 136 -5.95 6.51 6.19
CA LEU A 136 -5.73 5.07 6.33
C LEU A 136 -5.80 4.59 7.79
N SER A 137 -5.39 5.43 8.75
CA SER A 137 -5.43 5.12 10.19
C SER A 137 -6.79 5.39 10.84
N LYS A 138 -7.76 5.96 10.10
CA LYS A 138 -9.14 6.06 10.58
C LYS A 138 -9.82 4.71 10.36
N ASP A 139 -9.75 3.86 11.38
CA ASP A 139 -10.71 2.77 11.52
C ASP A 139 -12.11 3.39 11.57
N GLU A 140 -12.97 3.03 10.61
CA GLU A 140 -14.41 3.25 10.71
C GLU A 140 -14.90 2.35 11.85
N ASN A 141 -15.36 2.96 12.93
CA ASN A 141 -16.20 2.31 13.94
C ASN A 141 -17.43 1.67 13.29
#